data_AF-A0A350PIS9-F1
#
_entry.id   AF-A0A350PIS9-F1
#
_cell.length_a   1.000
_cell.length_b   1.000
_cell.length_c   1.000
_cell.angle_alpha   90.00
_cell.angle_beta   90.00
_cell.angle_gamma   90.00
#
_symmetry.space_group_name_H-M   'P 1'
#
loop_
_entity.id
_entity.type
_entity.pdbx_description
1 polymer ?
#
loop_
_entity_poly.entity_id
_entity_poly.type
_entity_poly.pdbx_seq_one_letter_code
_entity_poly.pdbx_strand_id
1 'polypeptide(L)'
;CYKKEISKMKLAALSEIKSEALKKGANAILCLKMDLDEISGANKSMFMISVYGSAVKLKDSVLKSSNDINIDELSSEEIHITKKRNQLKSILKQDNNVSDKIYLENLVEYNVWDKEISKAVLQEFNSSNDLESKEFTEKIITAIPIEDIENYLYVHFPNIKKQLWDSVKTVLKNRGWFNYNFLIQHLGKQNHITRFRALQLCIISKDTYSESDALKIKSLSEFISNEFDSDIPLKEVPSLVGNKNIKICPNCLTQRKANNDYCECSANSYGLNPYSLTPDKIARDLRETARAIEDSFKKYYG
;
A
#
# COMPACT_ATOMS: atom_id res chain seq x y z
N CYS A 1 5.88 10.82 30.64
CA CYS A 1 5.36 10.17 31.87
C CYS A 1 5.11 8.71 31.52
N TYR A 2 5.76 7.78 32.20
CA TYR A 2 5.81 6.33 31.95
C TYR A 2 4.49 5.67 31.50
N LYS A 3 3.35 6.08 32.07
CA LYS A 3 2.01 5.60 31.66
C LYS A 3 1.68 5.89 30.19
N LYS A 4 2.11 7.04 29.64
CA LYS A 4 1.88 7.40 28.23
C LYS A 4 2.63 6.47 27.29
N GLU A 5 3.88 6.13 27.60
CA GLU A 5 4.69 5.20 26.80
C GLU A 5 4.07 3.81 26.79
N ILE A 6 3.58 3.33 27.95
CA ILE A 6 2.85 2.07 28.03
C ILE A 6 1.58 2.13 27.17
N SER A 7 0.79 3.19 27.25
CA SER A 7 -0.40 3.34 26.40
C SER A 7 -0.06 3.32 24.91
N LYS A 8 1.03 3.95 24.48
CA LYS A 8 1.50 3.90 23.09
C LYS A 8 1.84 2.48 22.66
N MET A 9 2.60 1.75 23.49
CA MET A 9 2.94 0.35 23.20
C MET A 9 1.70 -0.55 23.14
N LYS A 10 0.69 -0.32 24.00
CA LYS A 10 -0.59 -1.06 23.96
C LYS A 10 -1.34 -0.80 22.65
N LEU A 11 -1.44 0.47 22.23
CA LEU A 11 -2.09 0.83 20.96
C LEU A 11 -1.36 0.23 19.76
N ALA A 12 -0.02 0.23 19.77
CA ALA A 12 0.78 -0.41 18.74
C ALA A 12 0.50 -1.92 18.67
N ALA A 13 0.54 -2.63 19.80
CA ALA A 13 0.28 -4.06 19.85
C ALA A 13 -1.17 -4.41 19.42
N LEU A 14 -2.16 -3.58 19.77
CA LEU A 14 -3.54 -3.73 19.31
C LEU A 14 -3.68 -3.51 17.79
N SER A 15 -2.98 -2.52 17.25
CA SER A 15 -2.95 -2.28 15.80
C SER A 15 -2.31 -3.45 15.06
N GLU A 16 -1.23 -4.01 15.61
CA GLU A 16 -0.51 -5.14 15.04
C GLU A 16 -1.35 -6.42 15.04
N ILE A 17 -1.95 -6.81 16.18
CA ILE A 17 -2.82 -7.99 16.22
C ILE A 17 -4.06 -7.84 15.33
N LYS A 18 -4.61 -6.62 15.21
CA LYS A 18 -5.71 -6.33 14.29
C LYS A 18 -5.27 -6.52 12.83
N SER A 19 -4.10 -6.00 12.47
CA SER A 19 -3.50 -6.17 11.15
C SER A 19 -3.31 -7.66 10.84
N GLU A 20 -2.74 -8.43 11.78
CA GLU A 20 -2.54 -9.88 11.61
C GLU A 20 -3.85 -10.66 11.50
N ALA A 21 -4.89 -10.29 12.26
CA ALA A 21 -6.21 -10.90 12.13
C ALA A 21 -6.85 -10.60 10.76
N LEU A 22 -6.73 -9.36 10.29
CA LEU A 22 -7.22 -8.96 8.96
C LEU A 22 -6.48 -9.70 7.84
N LYS A 23 -5.15 -9.86 7.94
CA LYS A 23 -4.35 -10.66 6.99
C LYS A 23 -4.82 -12.10 6.92
N LYS A 24 -5.26 -12.68 8.04
CA LYS A 24 -5.87 -14.02 8.13
C LYS A 24 -7.34 -14.07 7.66
N GLY A 25 -7.88 -12.97 7.15
CA GLY A 25 -9.26 -12.90 6.63
C GLY A 25 -10.34 -12.92 7.71
N ALA A 26 -9.97 -12.65 8.97
CA ALA A 26 -10.91 -12.53 10.08
C ALA A 26 -11.60 -11.16 10.07
N ASN A 27 -12.84 -11.11 10.59
CA ASN A 27 -13.59 -9.87 10.80
C ASN A 27 -13.81 -9.55 12.30
N ALA A 28 -13.35 -10.41 13.20
CA ALA A 28 -13.35 -10.19 14.64
C ALA A 28 -12.18 -10.92 15.31
N ILE A 29 -11.80 -10.44 16.51
CA ILE A 29 -10.86 -11.11 17.40
C ILE A 29 -11.61 -11.42 18.70
N LEU A 30 -11.71 -12.70 19.05
CA LEU A 30 -12.33 -13.15 20.30
C LEU A 30 -11.28 -13.40 21.38
N CYS A 31 -11.70 -13.26 22.64
CA CYS A 31 -10.87 -13.57 23.81
C CYS A 31 -9.54 -12.80 23.80
N LEU A 32 -9.57 -11.53 23.39
CA LEU A 32 -8.39 -10.66 23.37
C LEU A 32 -7.84 -10.50 24.80
N LYS A 33 -6.59 -10.89 25.00
CA LYS A 33 -5.85 -10.73 26.24
C LYS A 33 -4.55 -9.96 25.97
N MET A 34 -4.12 -9.21 26.98
CA MET A 34 -2.93 -8.38 26.93
C MET A 34 -2.18 -8.52 28.25
N ASP A 35 -0.96 -9.04 28.16
CA ASP A 35 -0.04 -9.19 29.27
C ASP A 35 1.09 -8.15 29.14
N LEU A 36 1.51 -7.58 30.27
CA LEU A 36 2.58 -6.58 30.35
C LEU A 36 3.63 -7.08 31.34
N ASP A 37 4.78 -7.45 30.81
CA ASP A 37 5.90 -7.96 31.59
C ASP A 37 7.00 -6.91 31.67
N GLU A 38 7.51 -6.66 32.87
CA GLU A 38 8.74 -5.88 33.03
C GLU A 38 9.95 -6.79 32.82
N ILE A 39 10.75 -6.49 31.81
CA ILE A 39 12.02 -7.14 31.55
C ILE A 39 13.11 -6.17 32.01
N SER A 40 13.80 -6.53 33.09
CA SER A 40 14.86 -5.70 33.67
C SER A 40 16.24 -6.24 33.28
N GLY A 41 17.13 -5.34 32.85
CA GLY A 41 18.53 -5.65 32.56
C GLY A 41 19.40 -4.39 32.65
N ALA A 42 20.49 -4.47 33.41
CA ALA A 42 21.53 -3.43 33.53
C ALA A 42 20.99 -2.01 33.81
N ASN A 43 20.22 -1.82 34.90
CA ASN A 43 19.65 -0.53 35.33
C ASN A 43 18.69 0.14 34.32
N LYS A 44 18.10 -0.63 33.39
CA LYS A 44 17.02 -0.18 32.50
C LYS A 44 15.80 -1.08 32.68
N SER A 45 14.65 -0.47 32.93
CA SER A 45 13.34 -1.13 32.89
C SER A 45 12.84 -1.14 31.44
N MET A 46 12.69 -2.31 30.84
CA MET A 46 12.02 -2.50 29.56
C MET A 46 10.67 -3.18 29.80
N PHE A 47 9.69 -2.93 28.93
CA PHE A 47 8.38 -3.58 28.98
C PHE A 47 8.17 -4.40 27.74
N MET A 48 7.70 -5.62 27.93
CA MET A 48 7.17 -6.44 26.86
C MET A 48 5.65 -6.46 26.98
N ILE A 49 4.98 -6.14 25.88
CA ILE A 49 3.53 -6.26 25.78
C ILE A 49 3.23 -7.43 24.86
N SER A 50 2.55 -8.43 25.40
CA SER A 50 2.10 -9.62 24.69
C SER A 50 0.59 -9.51 24.50
N VAL A 51 0.13 -9.45 23.25
CA VAL A 51 -1.30 -9.44 22.93
C VAL A 51 -1.64 -10.70 22.15
N TYR A 52 -2.71 -11.40 22.55
CA TYR A 52 -3.16 -12.61 21.89
C TYR A 52 -4.68 -12.71 21.93
N GLY A 53 -5.23 -13.45 20.96
CA GLY A 53 -6.65 -13.66 20.80
C GLY A 53 -6.91 -14.57 19.61
N SER A 54 -8.16 -14.96 19.41
CA SER A 54 -8.57 -15.83 18.32
C SER A 54 -9.16 -15.01 17.18
N ALA A 55 -8.48 -14.96 16.04
CA ALA A 55 -8.99 -14.36 14.82
C ALA A 55 -10.11 -15.25 14.24
N VAL A 56 -11.31 -14.71 14.08
CA VAL A 56 -12.50 -15.45 13.63
C VAL A 56 -13.27 -14.70 12.55
N LYS A 57 -14.11 -15.45 11.82
CA LYS A 57 -15.06 -14.90 10.85
C LYS A 57 -16.48 -15.08 11.35
N LEU A 58 -17.05 -14.03 11.94
CA LEU A 58 -18.43 -13.99 12.42
C LEU A 58 -19.39 -13.70 11.26
N LYS A 59 -20.61 -14.25 11.35
CA LYS A 59 -21.71 -13.92 10.44
C LYS A 59 -22.24 -12.52 10.75
N ASP A 60 -22.68 -11.78 9.74
CA ASP A 60 -23.22 -10.42 9.88
C ASP A 60 -24.38 -10.32 10.88
N SER A 61 -25.16 -11.39 11.05
CA SER A 61 -26.24 -11.45 12.04
C SER A 61 -25.75 -11.28 13.48
N VAL A 62 -24.53 -11.76 13.78
CA VAL A 62 -23.90 -11.66 15.11
C VAL A 62 -23.30 -10.27 15.32
N LEU A 63 -22.75 -9.67 14.27
CA LEU A 63 -22.22 -8.30 14.30
C LEU A 63 -23.33 -7.24 14.42
N LYS A 64 -24.54 -7.54 13.92
CA LYS A 64 -25.70 -6.64 14.00
C LYS A 64 -26.46 -6.78 15.33
N SER A 65 -26.35 -7.92 16.02
CA SER A 65 -26.98 -8.13 17.33
C SER A 65 -26.25 -7.45 18.49
N SER A 66 -25.06 -6.86 18.28
CA SER A 66 -24.31 -6.14 19.32
C SER A 66 -24.69 -4.67 19.48
N ASN A 67 -25.82 -4.23 18.90
CA ASN A 67 -26.33 -2.86 19.05
C ASN A 67 -26.89 -2.54 20.46
N ASP A 68 -26.93 -3.50 21.38
CA ASP A 68 -27.44 -3.32 22.75
C ASP A 68 -26.39 -2.84 23.76
N ILE A 69 -25.17 -2.49 23.33
CA ILE A 69 -24.24 -1.76 24.21
C ILE A 69 -24.62 -0.29 24.15
N ASN A 70 -25.44 0.15 25.12
CA ASN A 70 -25.72 1.56 25.33
C ASN A 70 -24.45 2.25 25.85
N ILE A 71 -23.63 2.81 24.94
CA ILE A 71 -22.40 3.53 25.29
C ILE A 71 -22.79 4.97 25.65
N ASP A 72 -23.22 5.20 26.89
CA ASP A 72 -23.56 6.53 27.42
C ASP A 72 -22.34 7.33 27.92
N GLU A 73 -21.14 6.72 27.91
CA GLU A 73 -19.92 7.34 28.41
C GLU A 73 -18.76 7.21 27.40
N LEU A 74 -18.13 8.36 27.09
CA LEU A 74 -16.92 8.44 26.29
C LEU A 74 -15.71 8.68 27.19
N SER A 75 -14.61 7.99 26.92
CA SER A 75 -13.38 8.21 27.67
C SER A 75 -12.75 9.58 27.36
N SER A 76 -12.09 10.17 28.36
CA SER A 76 -11.32 11.40 28.17
C SER A 76 -10.23 11.27 27.09
N GLU A 77 -9.71 10.05 26.89
CA GLU A 77 -8.72 9.74 25.84
C GLU A 77 -9.35 9.84 24.45
N GLU A 78 -10.56 9.29 24.24
CA GLU A 78 -11.29 9.42 22.97
C GLU A 78 -11.63 10.88 22.66
N ILE A 79 -12.01 11.66 23.68
CA ILE A 79 -12.22 13.11 23.53
C ILE A 79 -10.89 13.81 23.18
N HIS A 80 -9.76 13.41 23.77
CA HIS A 80 -8.46 13.99 23.45
C HIS A 80 -8.02 13.69 22.01
N ILE A 81 -8.13 12.43 21.58
CA ILE A 81 -7.85 11.99 20.20
C ILE A 81 -8.76 12.75 19.23
N THR A 82 -10.04 12.90 19.56
CA THR A 82 -11.00 13.63 18.72
C THR A 82 -10.65 15.12 18.62
N LYS A 83 -10.26 15.77 19.73
CA LYS A 83 -9.77 17.17 19.72
C LYS A 83 -8.54 17.31 18.84
N LYS A 84 -7.56 16.41 18.97
CA LYS A 84 -6.34 16.42 18.14
C LYS A 84 -6.66 16.21 16.67
N ARG A 85 -7.55 15.27 16.35
CA ARG A 85 -8.07 15.03 15.01
C ARG A 85 -8.68 16.30 14.40
N ASN A 86 -9.53 17.00 15.15
CA ASN A 86 -10.16 18.23 14.67
C ASN A 86 -9.14 19.37 14.45
N GLN A 87 -8.14 19.49 15.34
CA GLN A 87 -7.05 20.46 15.17
C GLN A 87 -6.25 20.18 13.89
N LEU A 88 -5.85 18.94 13.65
CA LEU A 88 -5.08 18.57 12.46
C LEU A 88 -5.88 18.83 11.16
N LYS A 89 -7.18 18.50 11.15
CA LYS A 89 -8.07 18.84 10.02
C LYS A 89 -8.19 20.34 9.79
N SER A 90 -8.20 21.15 10.85
CA SER A 90 -8.26 22.61 10.71
C SER A 90 -6.98 23.20 10.11
N ILE A 91 -5.81 22.61 10.41
CA ILE A 91 -4.52 23.03 9.84
C ILE A 91 -4.57 22.87 8.32
N LEU A 92 -5.01 21.73 7.79
CA LEU A 92 -5.12 21.52 6.33
C LEU A 92 -6.04 22.50 5.63
N LYS A 93 -7.07 22.99 6.32
CA LYS A 93 -8.00 23.97 5.75
C LYS A 93 -7.42 25.39 5.72
N GLN A 94 -6.46 25.69 6.60
CA GLN A 94 -5.89 27.02 6.78
C GLN A 94 -4.53 27.16 6.10
N ASP A 95 -3.74 26.10 6.14
CA ASP A 95 -2.39 26.02 5.62
C ASP A 95 -2.26 24.71 4.82
N ASN A 96 -2.04 24.83 3.51
CA ASN A 96 -1.86 23.67 2.64
C ASN A 96 -0.49 22.99 2.86
N ASN A 97 0.32 23.47 3.81
CA ASN A 97 1.64 22.93 4.05
C ASN A 97 1.60 21.65 4.91
N VAL A 98 1.48 20.51 4.23
CA VAL A 98 1.47 19.16 4.83
C VAL A 98 2.89 18.60 5.06
N SER A 99 3.93 19.38 4.75
CA SER A 99 5.33 18.92 4.79
C SER A 99 5.95 18.92 6.19
N ASP A 100 5.29 19.52 7.19
CA ASP A 100 5.81 19.55 8.55
C ASP A 100 5.90 18.12 9.14
N LYS A 101 7.12 17.74 9.55
CA LYS A 101 7.41 16.40 10.07
C LYS A 101 6.61 16.05 11.31
N ILE A 102 6.46 17.00 12.24
CA ILE A 102 5.69 16.81 13.48
C ILE A 102 4.22 16.61 13.13
N TYR A 103 3.72 17.38 12.16
CA TYR A 103 2.37 17.21 11.64
C TYR A 103 2.15 15.80 11.07
N LEU A 104 3.05 15.32 10.21
CA LEU A 104 2.99 13.98 9.60
C LEU A 104 3.08 12.86 10.65
N GLU A 105 3.95 12.99 11.66
CA GLU A 105 4.06 12.02 12.74
C GLU A 105 2.78 11.96 13.59
N ASN A 106 2.14 13.11 13.85
CA ASN A 106 0.87 13.17 14.56
C ASN A 106 -0.28 12.52 13.75
N LEU A 107 -0.27 12.59 12.42
CA LEU A 107 -1.27 11.88 11.60
C LEU A 107 -1.21 10.37 11.82
N VAL A 108 -0.01 9.82 11.93
CA VAL A 108 0.23 8.40 12.23
C VAL A 108 -0.17 8.09 13.68
N GLU A 109 0.33 8.86 14.64
CA GLU A 109 0.11 8.62 16.08
C GLU A 109 -1.38 8.63 16.45
N TYR A 110 -2.15 9.58 15.91
CA TYR A 110 -3.57 9.73 16.24
C TYR A 110 -4.51 9.07 15.21
N ASN A 111 -3.97 8.35 14.23
CA ASN A 111 -4.71 7.68 13.14
C ASN A 111 -5.81 8.57 12.55
N VAL A 112 -5.37 9.68 11.94
CA VAL A 112 -6.24 10.80 11.58
C VAL A 112 -6.64 10.79 10.11
N TRP A 113 -6.38 9.69 9.40
CA TRP A 113 -6.54 9.61 7.96
C TRP A 113 -7.99 9.73 7.52
N ASP A 114 -8.20 10.58 6.52
CA ASP A 114 -9.38 10.60 5.67
C ASP A 114 -8.94 10.88 4.23
N LYS A 115 -9.87 10.75 3.29
CA LYS A 115 -9.59 10.87 1.87
C LYS A 115 -8.90 12.18 1.47
N GLU A 116 -9.24 13.30 2.13
CA GLU A 116 -8.64 14.60 1.83
C GLU A 116 -7.21 14.69 2.36
N ILE A 117 -7.00 14.21 3.59
CA ILE A 117 -5.68 14.13 4.24
C ILE A 117 -4.74 13.23 3.45
N SER A 118 -5.19 12.00 3.15
CA SER A 118 -4.44 11.00 2.41
C SER A 118 -4.01 11.54 1.05
N LYS A 119 -4.93 12.20 0.34
CA LYS A 119 -4.65 12.85 -0.93
C LYS A 119 -3.62 13.96 -0.78
N ALA A 120 -3.78 14.87 0.18
CA ALA A 120 -2.89 16.00 0.38
C ALA A 120 -1.46 15.56 0.71
N VAL A 121 -1.28 14.56 1.59
CA VAL A 121 0.03 13.98 1.91
C VAL A 121 0.68 13.35 0.67
N LEU A 122 -0.06 12.54 -0.09
CA LEU A 122 0.46 11.91 -1.31
C LEU A 122 0.81 12.96 -2.38
N GLN A 123 0.04 14.04 -2.50
CA GLN A 123 0.34 15.15 -3.41
C GLN A 123 1.61 15.90 -3.01
N GLU A 124 1.78 16.18 -1.72
CA GLU A 124 2.98 16.84 -1.19
C GLU A 124 4.22 15.99 -1.46
N PHE A 125 4.17 14.71 -1.10
CA PHE A 125 5.27 13.78 -1.38
C PHE A 125 5.56 13.61 -2.88
N ASN A 126 4.55 13.73 -3.73
CA ASN A 126 4.76 13.67 -5.16
C ASN A 126 5.39 14.95 -5.73
N SER A 127 5.14 16.09 -5.09
CA SER A 127 5.53 17.42 -5.58
C SER A 127 6.89 17.84 -5.06
N SER A 128 7.25 17.44 -3.83
CA SER A 128 8.55 17.73 -3.23
C SER A 128 9.69 17.13 -4.06
N ASN A 129 10.81 17.86 -4.11
CA ASN A 129 12.09 17.37 -4.63
C ASN A 129 13.00 16.89 -3.48
N ASP A 130 12.77 17.40 -2.28
CA ASP A 130 13.45 17.06 -1.03
C ASP A 130 12.48 16.28 -0.14
N LEU A 131 12.22 15.04 -0.53
CA LEU A 131 11.55 14.11 0.35
C LEU A 131 12.46 13.82 1.55
N GLU A 132 11.83 13.75 2.72
CA GLU A 132 12.41 13.06 3.88
C GLU A 132 12.93 11.68 3.48
N SER A 133 13.72 11.05 4.36
CA SER A 133 14.28 9.72 4.10
C SER A 133 13.22 8.74 3.56
N LYS A 134 13.63 7.85 2.65
CA LYS A 134 12.74 6.83 2.08
C LYS A 134 11.97 6.06 3.17
N GLU A 135 12.65 5.73 4.27
CA GLU A 135 12.07 5.05 5.43
C GLU A 135 10.97 5.87 6.09
N PHE A 136 11.18 7.18 6.30
CA PHE A 136 10.15 8.07 6.83
C PHE A 136 8.94 8.14 5.89
N THR A 137 9.18 8.32 4.60
CA THR A 137 8.11 8.35 3.58
C THR A 137 7.29 7.05 3.60
N GLU A 138 7.96 5.89 3.62
CA GLU A 138 7.30 4.59 3.70
C GLU A 138 6.53 4.41 5.01
N LYS A 139 7.05 4.88 6.16
CA LYS A 139 6.34 4.88 7.44
C LYS A 139 5.03 5.65 7.37
N ILE A 140 5.04 6.86 6.80
CA ILE A 140 3.84 7.68 6.66
C ILE A 140 2.82 7.03 5.71
N ILE A 141 3.26 6.58 4.52
CA ILE A 141 2.38 5.91 3.55
C ILE A 141 1.80 4.61 4.13
N THR A 142 2.56 3.91 4.98
CA THR A 142 2.12 2.70 5.72
C THR A 142 1.03 2.99 6.77
N ALA A 143 0.71 4.24 7.07
CA ALA A 143 -0.46 4.58 7.88
C ALA A 143 -1.69 4.96 7.04
N ILE A 144 -1.53 5.32 5.76
CA ILE A 144 -2.63 5.73 4.87
C ILE A 144 -3.55 4.53 4.56
N PRO A 145 -4.89 4.67 4.64
CA PRO A 145 -5.84 3.66 4.19
C PRO A 145 -5.56 3.20 2.75
N ILE A 146 -5.63 1.90 2.51
CA ILE A 146 -5.19 1.35 1.22
C ILE A 146 -6.09 1.83 0.07
N GLU A 147 -7.38 2.02 0.34
CA GLU A 147 -8.38 2.54 -0.58
C GLU A 147 -8.06 3.98 -1.01
N ASP A 148 -7.47 4.78 -0.12
CA ASP A 148 -7.05 6.14 -0.45
C ASP A 148 -5.81 6.15 -1.34
N ILE A 149 -4.88 5.21 -1.13
CA ILE A 149 -3.74 5.00 -2.04
C ILE A 149 -4.27 4.59 -3.41
N GLU A 150 -5.19 3.63 -3.49
CA GLU A 150 -5.82 3.21 -4.75
C GLU A 150 -6.50 4.39 -5.47
N ASN A 151 -7.31 5.17 -4.75
CA ASN A 151 -7.97 6.36 -5.27
C ASN A 151 -6.97 7.37 -5.85
N TYR A 152 -5.84 7.56 -5.17
CA TYR A 152 -4.78 8.43 -5.64
C TYR A 152 -4.12 7.89 -6.91
N LEU A 153 -3.76 6.61 -6.93
CA LEU A 153 -3.13 5.95 -8.09
C LEU A 153 -4.03 6.01 -9.32
N TYR A 154 -5.34 5.81 -9.14
CA TYR A 154 -6.34 5.84 -10.20
C TYR A 154 -6.30 7.14 -11.02
N VAL A 155 -6.03 8.26 -10.35
CA VAL A 155 -5.99 9.60 -10.96
C VAL A 155 -4.57 9.99 -11.39
N HIS A 156 -3.56 9.65 -10.58
CA HIS A 156 -2.23 10.25 -10.68
C HIS A 156 -1.16 9.33 -11.27
N PHE A 157 -1.48 8.07 -11.59
CA PHE A 157 -0.53 7.08 -12.10
C PHE A 157 0.55 7.59 -13.06
N PRO A 158 0.24 8.35 -14.14
CA PRO A 158 1.26 8.78 -15.10
C PRO A 158 2.22 9.85 -14.55
N ASN A 159 1.85 10.51 -13.46
CA ASN A 159 2.52 11.71 -12.93
C ASN A 159 3.24 11.47 -11.60
N ILE A 160 3.20 10.24 -11.07
CA ILE A 160 3.88 9.93 -9.80
C ILE A 160 5.40 9.90 -10.03
N LYS A 161 6.15 10.74 -9.34
CA LYS A 161 7.63 10.78 -9.42
C LYS A 161 8.24 9.49 -8.88
N LYS A 162 9.46 9.18 -9.32
CA LYS A 162 10.18 7.95 -8.96
C LYS A 162 10.22 7.69 -7.45
N GLN A 163 10.54 8.72 -6.66
CA GLN A 163 10.73 8.58 -5.21
C GLN A 163 9.45 8.10 -4.54
N LEU A 164 8.33 8.80 -4.76
CA LEU A 164 7.02 8.36 -4.25
C LEU A 164 6.62 7.00 -4.82
N TRP A 165 6.85 6.77 -6.12
CA TRP A 165 6.49 5.50 -6.75
C TRP A 165 7.21 4.30 -6.12
N ASP A 166 8.50 4.45 -5.82
CA ASP A 166 9.28 3.41 -5.15
C ASP A 166 8.75 3.12 -3.75
N SER A 167 8.44 4.16 -2.96
CA SER A 167 7.83 3.99 -1.63
C SER A 167 6.44 3.35 -1.68
N VAL A 168 5.58 3.77 -2.61
CA VAL A 168 4.24 3.19 -2.79
C VAL A 168 4.34 1.70 -3.15
N LYS A 169 5.21 1.32 -4.09
CA LYS A 169 5.44 -0.10 -4.42
C LYS A 169 5.87 -0.90 -3.21
N THR A 170 6.82 -0.39 -2.41
CA THR A 170 7.27 -1.05 -1.17
C THR A 170 6.10 -1.26 -0.22
N VAL A 171 5.30 -0.21 0.04
CA VAL A 171 4.19 -0.28 0.99
C VAL A 171 3.09 -1.23 0.52
N LEU A 172 2.70 -1.18 -0.77
CA LEU A 172 1.71 -2.10 -1.33
C LEU A 172 2.18 -3.55 -1.26
N LYS A 173 3.47 -3.80 -1.55
CA LYS A 173 4.07 -5.13 -1.40
C LYS A 173 4.03 -5.62 0.05
N ASN A 174 4.46 -4.78 0.99
CA ASN A 174 4.50 -5.14 2.42
C ASN A 174 3.11 -5.37 3.03
N ARG A 175 2.06 -4.83 2.40
CA ARG A 175 0.67 -5.02 2.79
C ARG A 175 -0.04 -6.14 2.02
N GLY A 176 0.68 -6.92 1.20
CA GLY A 176 0.09 -8.02 0.42
C GLY A 176 -1.01 -7.55 -0.54
N TRP A 177 -0.91 -6.32 -1.05
CA TRP A 177 -1.96 -5.69 -1.84
C TRP A 177 -2.11 -6.36 -3.20
N PHE A 178 -3.35 -6.74 -3.55
CA PHE A 178 -3.66 -7.23 -4.89
C PHE A 178 -5.12 -6.97 -5.26
N ASN A 179 -5.37 -5.95 -6.09
CA ASN A 179 -6.71 -5.61 -6.55
C ASN A 179 -6.87 -5.94 -8.04
N TYR A 180 -7.51 -7.07 -8.33
CA TYR A 180 -7.70 -7.57 -9.69
C TYR A 180 -8.40 -6.56 -10.62
N ASN A 181 -9.51 -5.97 -10.15
CA ASN A 181 -10.28 -5.01 -10.95
C ASN A 181 -9.44 -3.79 -11.29
N PHE A 182 -8.69 -3.28 -10.31
CA PHE A 182 -7.76 -2.18 -10.52
C PHE A 182 -6.69 -2.54 -11.55
N LEU A 183 -6.06 -3.72 -11.42
CA LEU A 183 -4.97 -4.14 -12.31
C LEU A 183 -5.44 -4.27 -13.77
N ILE A 184 -6.51 -5.03 -14.03
CA ILE A 184 -7.05 -5.21 -15.39
C ILE A 184 -7.40 -3.87 -16.03
N GLN A 185 -8.10 -3.01 -15.29
CA GLN A 185 -8.55 -1.73 -15.81
C GLN A 185 -7.39 -0.82 -16.23
N HIS A 186 -6.27 -0.86 -15.50
CA HIS A 186 -5.11 -0.01 -15.78
C HIS A 186 -4.13 -0.64 -16.79
N LEU A 187 -4.02 -1.97 -16.83
CA LEU A 187 -3.25 -2.68 -17.85
C LEU A 187 -3.80 -2.42 -19.26
N GLY A 188 -5.12 -2.31 -19.42
CA GLY A 188 -5.77 -2.00 -20.71
C GLY A 188 -5.75 -0.51 -21.12
N LYS A 189 -5.05 0.37 -20.40
CA LYS A 189 -5.01 1.81 -20.74
C LYS A 189 -4.03 2.12 -21.88
N GLN A 190 -4.44 3.04 -22.73
CA GLN A 190 -3.62 3.59 -23.82
C GLN A 190 -2.38 4.33 -23.33
N ASN A 191 -2.41 4.90 -22.12
CA ASN A 191 -1.25 5.57 -21.54
C ASN A 191 -0.18 4.53 -21.13
N HIS A 192 1.00 4.60 -21.75
CA HIS A 192 2.06 3.61 -21.53
C HIS A 192 2.57 3.60 -20.10
N ILE A 193 2.73 4.76 -19.46
CA ILE A 193 3.15 4.84 -18.05
C ILE A 193 2.16 4.11 -17.16
N THR A 194 0.86 4.36 -17.34
CA THR A 194 -0.21 3.72 -16.55
C THR A 194 -0.18 2.20 -16.69
N ARG A 195 -0.20 1.67 -17.92
CA ARG A 195 -0.23 0.20 -18.11
C ARG A 195 1.02 -0.50 -17.59
N PHE A 196 2.21 0.08 -17.82
CA PHE A 196 3.46 -0.52 -17.36
C PHE A 196 3.63 -0.44 -15.84
N ARG A 197 3.12 0.62 -15.20
CA ARG A 197 3.10 0.66 -13.74
C ARG A 197 2.06 -0.30 -13.14
N ALA A 198 0.92 -0.52 -13.79
CA ALA A 198 0.01 -1.59 -13.39
C ALA A 198 0.67 -2.98 -13.51
N LEU A 199 1.44 -3.21 -14.58
CA LEU A 199 2.23 -4.43 -14.75
C LEU A 199 3.26 -4.62 -13.62
N GLN A 200 3.94 -3.54 -13.19
CA GLN A 200 4.86 -3.59 -12.04
C GLN A 200 4.20 -4.02 -10.73
N LEU A 201 2.90 -3.72 -10.56
CA LEU A 201 2.16 -4.11 -9.36
C LEU A 201 1.65 -5.56 -9.42
N CYS A 202 1.60 -6.19 -10.59
CA CYS A 202 1.19 -7.59 -10.74
C CYS A 202 2.16 -8.59 -10.10
N ILE A 203 3.34 -8.14 -9.65
CA ILE A 203 4.37 -8.95 -8.98
C ILE A 203 4.07 -9.10 -7.48
N ILE A 204 3.12 -8.33 -6.95
CA ILE A 204 2.74 -8.42 -5.53
C ILE A 204 1.92 -9.69 -5.31
N SER A 205 2.22 -10.42 -4.25
CA SER A 205 1.46 -11.59 -3.81
C SER A 205 0.55 -11.24 -2.64
N LYS A 206 -0.63 -11.86 -2.59
CA LYS A 206 -1.49 -11.78 -1.40
C LYS A 206 -0.94 -12.66 -0.29
N ASP A 207 -1.21 -12.26 0.96
CA ASP A 207 -0.93 -13.08 2.14
C ASP A 207 -1.90 -14.28 2.26
N THR A 208 -3.12 -14.13 1.75
CA THR A 208 -4.15 -15.17 1.75
C THR A 208 -4.92 -15.21 0.43
N TYR A 209 -5.31 -16.42 0.04
CA TYR A 209 -6.04 -16.68 -1.20
C TYR A 209 -7.36 -17.39 -0.91
N SER A 210 -8.39 -17.00 -1.65
CA SER A 210 -9.67 -17.68 -1.77
C SER A 210 -9.68 -18.54 -3.03
N GLU A 211 -10.56 -19.54 -3.09
CA GLU A 211 -10.74 -20.36 -4.30
C GLU A 211 -11.10 -19.49 -5.52
N SER A 212 -11.90 -18.44 -5.32
CA SER A 212 -12.27 -17.48 -6.38
C SER A 212 -11.10 -16.66 -6.92
N ASP A 213 -9.99 -16.56 -6.19
CA ASP A 213 -8.81 -15.81 -6.66
C ASP A 213 -8.09 -16.54 -7.80
N ALA A 214 -8.14 -17.88 -7.85
CA ALA A 214 -7.50 -18.66 -8.92
C ALA A 214 -7.99 -18.22 -10.30
N LEU A 215 -9.32 -18.15 -10.48
CA LEU A 215 -9.92 -17.72 -11.74
C LEU A 215 -9.52 -16.30 -12.11
N LYS A 216 -9.55 -15.36 -11.15
CA LYS A 216 -9.16 -13.95 -11.38
C LYS A 216 -7.69 -13.85 -11.79
N ILE A 217 -6.80 -14.50 -11.05
CA ILE A 217 -5.35 -14.47 -11.34
C ILE A 217 -5.06 -15.11 -12.70
N LYS A 218 -5.75 -16.20 -13.03
CA LYS A 218 -5.65 -16.84 -14.34
C LYS A 218 -6.09 -15.90 -15.47
N SER A 219 -7.22 -15.21 -15.33
CA SER A 219 -7.66 -14.20 -16.30
C SER A 219 -6.67 -13.05 -16.43
N LEU A 220 -6.02 -12.61 -15.34
CA LEU A 220 -4.96 -11.60 -15.40
C LEU A 220 -3.76 -12.09 -16.22
N SER A 221 -3.34 -13.34 -15.99
CA SER A 221 -2.26 -13.99 -16.74
C SER A 221 -2.56 -14.08 -18.24
N GLU A 222 -3.79 -14.46 -18.58
CA GLU A 222 -4.26 -14.54 -19.96
C GLU A 222 -4.28 -13.17 -20.64
N PHE A 223 -4.81 -12.14 -19.97
CA PHE A 223 -4.77 -10.77 -20.46
C PHE A 223 -3.34 -10.30 -20.74
N ILE A 224 -2.40 -10.52 -19.81
CA ILE A 224 -1.00 -10.11 -20.00
C ILE A 224 -0.35 -10.88 -21.15
N SER A 225 -0.70 -12.16 -21.34
CA SER A 225 -0.12 -12.99 -22.41
C SER A 225 -0.64 -12.63 -23.80
N ASN A 226 -1.92 -12.24 -23.89
CA ASN A 226 -2.63 -12.19 -25.18
C ASN A 226 -3.01 -10.77 -25.62
N GLU A 227 -3.25 -9.85 -24.68
CA GLU A 227 -3.87 -8.55 -24.94
C GLU A 227 -3.00 -7.36 -24.51
N PHE A 228 -2.01 -7.58 -23.64
CA PHE A 228 -1.18 -6.49 -23.14
C PHE A 228 -0.28 -5.92 -24.25
N ASP A 229 -0.52 -4.64 -24.56
CA ASP A 229 0.33 -3.86 -25.46
C ASP A 229 1.71 -3.59 -24.81
N SER A 230 2.67 -4.43 -25.17
CA SER A 230 4.06 -4.32 -24.74
C SER A 230 4.86 -3.25 -25.51
N ASP A 231 4.26 -2.59 -26.51
CA ASP A 231 4.92 -1.53 -27.26
C ASP A 231 5.05 -0.27 -26.41
N ILE A 232 6.20 0.39 -26.58
CA ILE A 232 6.51 1.64 -25.90
C ILE A 232 6.55 2.74 -26.95
N PRO A 233 5.62 3.70 -26.90
CA PRO A 233 5.51 4.72 -27.94
C PRO A 233 6.78 5.57 -28.00
N LEU A 234 7.21 5.86 -29.22
CA LEU A 234 8.23 6.85 -29.49
C LEU A 234 7.62 8.25 -29.41
N LYS A 235 8.33 9.17 -28.76
CA LYS A 235 8.02 10.58 -28.78
C LYS A 235 9.14 11.31 -29.51
N GLU A 236 8.78 12.08 -30.53
CA GLU A 236 9.70 12.95 -31.23
C GLU A 236 9.87 14.26 -30.44
N VAL A 237 11.12 14.65 -30.17
CA VAL A 237 11.44 15.90 -29.47
C VAL A 237 12.51 16.68 -30.23
N PRO A 238 12.46 18.03 -30.21
CA PRO A 238 13.50 18.86 -30.80
C PRO A 238 14.89 18.58 -30.19
N SER A 239 15.93 18.73 -30.99
CA SER A 239 17.33 18.63 -30.57
C SER A 239 18.18 19.70 -31.26
N LEU A 240 19.45 19.84 -30.84
CA LEU A 240 20.38 20.79 -31.45
C LEU A 240 20.56 20.59 -32.96
N VAL A 241 20.33 19.38 -33.47
CA VAL A 241 20.36 19.05 -34.90
C VAL A 241 19.10 18.23 -35.24
N GLY A 242 18.06 18.91 -35.73
CA GLY A 242 16.80 18.28 -36.11
C GLY A 242 16.06 17.64 -34.92
N ASN A 243 15.31 16.58 -35.18
CA ASN A 243 14.52 15.88 -34.18
C ASN A 243 15.18 14.57 -33.73
N LYS A 244 14.89 14.16 -32.49
CA LYS A 244 15.29 12.84 -31.97
C LYS A 244 14.09 12.09 -31.40
N ASN A 245 14.10 10.77 -31.56
CA ASN A 245 13.12 9.88 -30.96
C ASN A 245 13.55 9.47 -29.55
N ILE A 246 12.66 9.67 -28.60
CA ILE A 246 12.82 9.28 -27.19
C ILE A 246 11.71 8.33 -26.74
N LYS A 247 11.97 7.59 -25.67
CA LYS A 247 10.98 6.85 -24.88
C LYS A 247 10.95 7.42 -23.47
N ILE A 248 9.81 7.34 -22.80
CA ILE A 248 9.68 7.74 -21.38
C ILE A 248 9.65 6.48 -20.52
N CYS A 249 10.56 6.38 -19.55
CA CYS A 249 10.62 5.24 -18.65
C CYS A 249 9.39 5.19 -17.72
N PRO A 250 8.63 4.09 -17.67
CA PRO A 250 7.47 3.98 -16.78
C PRO A 250 7.85 3.88 -15.29
N ASN A 251 9.09 3.52 -14.95
CA ASN A 251 9.53 3.51 -13.56
C ASN A 251 9.82 4.93 -13.03
N CYS A 252 10.74 5.65 -13.68
CA CYS A 252 11.27 6.92 -13.18
C CYS A 252 10.85 8.18 -13.95
N LEU A 253 10.06 8.03 -15.02
CA LEU A 253 9.60 9.12 -15.88
C LEU A 253 10.68 9.89 -16.64
N THR A 254 11.94 9.44 -16.62
CA THR A 254 13.02 10.08 -17.39
C THR A 254 12.95 9.71 -18.88
N GLN A 255 13.37 10.65 -19.73
CA GLN A 255 13.49 10.45 -21.16
C GLN A 255 14.74 9.63 -21.47
N ARG A 256 14.62 8.65 -22.37
CA ARG A 256 15.76 7.87 -22.87
C ARG A 256 15.77 7.85 -24.39
N LYS A 257 16.95 7.64 -24.99
CA LYS A 257 17.07 7.41 -26.44
C LYS A 257 16.31 6.15 -26.84
N ALA A 258 15.74 6.15 -28.05
CA ALA A 258 14.93 5.03 -28.54
C ALA A 258 15.63 3.66 -28.52
N ASN A 259 16.94 3.66 -28.74
CA ASN A 259 17.79 2.46 -28.90
C ASN A 259 18.39 1.96 -27.58
N ASN A 260 18.10 2.61 -26.44
CA ASN A 260 18.57 2.15 -25.14
C ASN A 260 17.56 1.18 -24.52
N ASP A 261 18.00 -0.06 -24.29
CA ASP A 261 17.21 -1.10 -23.62
C ASP A 261 17.05 -0.86 -22.12
N TYR A 262 17.96 -0.07 -21.54
CA TYR A 262 17.99 0.25 -20.12
C TYR A 262 17.87 1.75 -19.87
N CYS A 263 17.20 2.07 -18.77
CA CYS A 263 17.11 3.42 -18.23
C CYS A 263 18.24 3.66 -17.21
N GLU A 264 18.58 4.92 -16.96
CA GLU A 264 19.51 5.34 -15.89
C GLU A 264 19.06 4.88 -14.49
N CYS A 265 17.77 4.62 -14.29
CA CYS A 265 17.27 3.99 -13.07
C CYS A 265 17.47 2.46 -13.01
N SER A 266 18.31 1.92 -13.91
CA SER A 266 18.61 0.50 -14.11
C SER A 266 17.43 -0.38 -14.51
N ALA A 267 16.27 0.21 -14.79
CA ALA A 267 15.10 -0.54 -15.25
C ALA A 267 15.20 -0.88 -16.75
N ASN A 268 14.65 -2.02 -17.16
CA ASN A 268 14.49 -2.37 -18.56
C ASN A 268 13.45 -1.48 -19.25
N SER A 269 13.18 -1.76 -20.52
CA SER A 269 12.24 -1.02 -21.35
C SER A 269 10.87 -0.84 -20.69
N TYR A 270 10.38 -1.88 -20.00
CA TYR A 270 9.10 -1.96 -19.30
C TYR A 270 9.11 -1.33 -17.89
N GLY A 271 10.23 -0.76 -17.46
CA GLY A 271 10.40 -0.22 -16.11
C GLY A 271 10.61 -1.30 -15.04
N LEU A 272 10.88 -2.55 -15.43
CA LEU A 272 11.07 -3.68 -14.51
C LEU A 272 12.56 -3.90 -14.24
N ASN A 273 12.86 -4.74 -13.22
CA ASN A 273 14.23 -5.20 -13.01
C ASN A 273 14.70 -6.00 -14.25
N PRO A 274 15.82 -5.62 -14.87
CA PRO A 274 16.26 -6.16 -16.16
C PRO A 274 16.64 -7.63 -16.12
N TYR A 275 17.07 -8.14 -14.97
CA TYR A 275 17.56 -9.52 -14.85
C TYR A 275 16.45 -10.53 -14.57
N SER A 276 15.31 -10.08 -14.04
CA SER A 276 14.30 -10.99 -13.51
C SER A 276 12.95 -10.94 -14.20
N LEU A 277 12.54 -9.82 -14.83
CA LEU A 277 11.10 -9.62 -15.11
C LEU A 277 10.81 -9.07 -16.52
N THR A 278 9.90 -9.75 -17.21
CA THR A 278 9.25 -9.38 -18.49
C THR A 278 7.75 -9.60 -18.36
N PRO A 279 6.90 -9.02 -19.25
CA PRO A 279 5.46 -9.31 -19.25
C PRO A 279 5.17 -10.82 -19.26
N ASP A 280 5.85 -11.59 -20.12
CA ASP A 280 5.68 -13.06 -20.19
C ASP A 280 6.05 -13.79 -18.91
N LYS A 281 7.12 -13.34 -18.23
CA LYS A 281 7.52 -13.93 -16.95
C LYS A 281 6.48 -13.64 -15.87
N ILE A 282 5.94 -12.42 -15.83
CA ILE A 282 4.87 -12.05 -14.90
C ILE A 282 3.61 -12.86 -15.19
N ALA A 283 3.21 -12.98 -16.46
CA ALA A 283 2.07 -13.80 -16.84
C ALA A 283 2.24 -15.27 -16.44
N ARG A 284 3.46 -15.82 -16.59
CA ARG A 284 3.78 -17.18 -16.17
C ARG A 284 3.69 -17.37 -14.66
N ASP A 285 4.26 -16.46 -13.89
CA ASP A 285 4.22 -16.48 -12.42
C ASP A 285 2.78 -16.40 -11.89
N LEU A 286 1.95 -15.53 -12.47
CA LEU A 286 0.51 -15.48 -12.16
C LEU A 286 -0.18 -16.82 -12.50
N ARG A 287 0.14 -17.44 -13.63
CA ARG A 287 -0.44 -18.74 -14.01
C ARG A 287 -0.04 -19.86 -13.05
N GLU A 288 1.21 -19.87 -12.61
CA GLU A 288 1.71 -20.81 -11.61
C GLU A 288 1.04 -20.58 -10.25
N THR A 289 0.86 -19.32 -9.85
CA THR A 289 0.11 -18.94 -8.66
C THR A 289 -1.34 -19.44 -8.71
N ALA A 290 -2.04 -19.22 -9.83
CA ALA A 290 -3.41 -19.70 -10.00
C ALA A 290 -3.52 -21.23 -9.85
N ARG A 291 -2.61 -21.98 -10.48
CA ARG A 291 -2.54 -23.45 -10.35
C ARG A 291 -2.27 -23.89 -8.92
N ALA A 292 -1.33 -23.24 -8.24
CA ALA A 292 -0.99 -23.55 -6.85
C ALA A 292 -2.19 -23.33 -5.90
N ILE A 293 -3.03 -22.32 -6.17
CA ILE A 293 -4.28 -22.10 -5.44
C ILE A 293 -5.26 -23.27 -5.71
N GLU A 294 -5.52 -23.61 -6.98
CA GLU A 294 -6.42 -24.70 -7.38
C GLU A 294 -6.01 -26.04 -6.74
N ASP A 295 -4.72 -26.40 -6.87
CA ASP A 295 -4.18 -27.65 -6.33
C ASP A 295 -4.27 -27.69 -4.80
N SER A 296 -4.03 -26.56 -4.13
CA SER A 296 -4.13 -26.46 -2.68
C SER A 296 -5.58 -26.65 -2.22
N PHE A 297 -6.55 -25.97 -2.85
CA PHE A 297 -7.95 -26.11 -2.47
C PHE A 297 -8.47 -27.52 -2.74
N LYS A 298 -8.10 -28.13 -3.88
CA LYS A 298 -8.43 -29.53 -4.18
C LYS A 298 -7.84 -30.49 -3.14
N LYS A 299 -6.60 -30.28 -2.69
CA LYS A 299 -5.94 -31.14 -1.70
C LYS A 299 -6.58 -31.07 -0.31
N TYR A 300 -7.00 -29.87 0.12
CA TYR A 300 -7.48 -29.66 1.50
C TYR A 300 -9.00 -29.72 1.66
N TYR A 301 -9.76 -29.55 0.57
CA TYR A 301 -11.23 -29.44 0.61
C TYR A 301 -11.97 -30.30 -0.44
N GLY A 302 -11.26 -30.99 -1.33
CA GLY A 302 -11.82 -31.93 -2.32
C GLY A 302 -11.70 -33.38 -1.88
#